data_AF-A0A0N5ALB9-F1
#
_entry.id   AF-A0A0N5ALB9-F1
#
_cell.length_a   1.000
_cell.length_b   1.000
_cell.length_c   1.000
_cell.angle_alpha   90.00
_cell.angle_beta   90.00
_cell.angle_gamma   90.00
#
_symmetry.space_group_name_H-M   'P 1'
#
loop_
_entity.id
_entity.type
_entity.pdbx_description
1 polymer ?
#
loop_
_entity_poly.entity_id
_entity_poly.type
_entity_poly.pdbx_seq_one_letter_code
_entity_poly.pdbx_strand_id
1 'polypeptide(L)'
;MASTGKFHHRVNKSYGENLYAGSDSDKAVKTWYNEKNKYDYSRPGFSSATGHFTQLVWKSSKKIGIGMASSSGMTYVVANFYPAGNYISQFEENVS
;
A
#
# COMPACT_ATOMS: atom_id res chain seq x y z
N MET A 1 -17.19 3.38 -1.38
CA MET A 1 -16.67 4.47 -2.24
C MET A 1 -17.30 4.24 -3.60
N ALA A 2 -18.24 5.11 -4.02
CA ALA A 2 -18.74 5.28 -5.40
C ALA A 2 -20.06 6.09 -5.44
N SER A 3 -20.22 7.16 -4.63
CA SER A 3 -21.37 8.07 -4.85
C SER A 3 -21.29 9.48 -4.25
N THR A 4 -20.29 9.87 -3.45
CA THR A 4 -20.42 11.11 -2.65
C THR A 4 -19.44 12.26 -2.94
N GLY A 5 -18.47 12.12 -3.84
CA GLY A 5 -17.63 13.26 -4.27
C GLY A 5 -16.91 14.04 -3.15
N LYS A 6 -16.82 13.47 -1.93
CA LYS A 6 -16.21 14.09 -0.75
C LYS A 6 -15.04 13.23 -0.30
N PHE A 7 -13.83 13.77 -0.38
CA PHE A 7 -12.65 13.21 0.28
C PHE A 7 -12.80 13.40 1.80
N HIS A 8 -13.48 12.48 2.46
CA HIS A 8 -13.39 12.36 3.91
C HIS A 8 -12.14 11.54 4.23
N HIS A 9 -11.09 12.18 4.75
CA HIS A 9 -10.05 11.45 5.49
C HIS A 9 -10.74 10.73 6.65
N ARG A 10 -10.74 9.39 6.65
CA ARG A 10 -11.23 8.65 7.81
C ARG A 10 -10.28 8.92 8.97
N VAL A 11 -10.84 9.35 10.09
CA VAL A 11 -10.15 9.77 11.33
C VAL A 11 -9.32 8.65 11.97
N ASN A 12 -9.44 7.41 11.49
CA ASN A 12 -8.75 6.26 12.08
C ASN A 12 -7.63 5.74 11.15
N LYS A 13 -6.37 6.08 11.47
CA LYS A 13 -5.15 5.51 10.85
C LYS A 13 -4.92 4.04 11.22
N SER A 14 -5.98 3.27 11.46
CA SER A 14 -5.85 1.85 11.80
C SER A 14 -5.44 0.99 10.60
N TYR A 15 -5.51 1.57 9.39
CA TYR A 15 -5.21 0.88 8.14
C TYR A 15 -3.95 1.42 7.50
N GLY A 16 -3.15 0.54 6.94
CA GLY A 16 -2.11 0.89 5.97
C GLY A 16 -2.73 1.18 4.62
N GLU A 17 -2.07 1.99 3.79
CA GLU A 17 -2.59 2.39 2.48
C GLU A 17 -1.49 2.33 1.42
N ASN A 18 -1.80 1.70 0.27
CA ASN A 18 -1.03 1.85 -0.95
C ASN A 18 -1.91 2.49 -2.03
N LEU A 19 -1.33 3.41 -2.79
CA LEU A 19 -1.99 4.14 -3.88
C LEU A 19 -1.27 3.88 -5.20
N TYR A 20 -2.04 3.72 -6.26
CA TYR A 20 -1.53 3.61 -7.62
C TYR A 20 -2.40 4.45 -8.54
N ALA A 21 -1.76 5.14 -9.49
CA ALA A 21 -2.41 5.83 -10.59
C ALA A 21 -1.67 5.48 -11.88
N GLY A 22 -2.39 4.98 -12.88
CA GLY A 22 -1.83 4.63 -14.17
C GLY A 22 -2.89 4.13 -15.14
N SER A 23 -2.49 3.79 -16.36
CA SER A 23 -3.43 3.35 -17.40
C SER A 23 -3.97 1.92 -17.20
N ASP A 24 -3.35 1.14 -16.32
CA ASP A 24 -3.52 -0.31 -16.27
C ASP A 24 -3.54 -0.80 -14.82
N SER A 25 -4.72 -1.23 -14.35
CA SER A 25 -4.92 -1.67 -12.96
C SER A 25 -4.05 -2.84 -12.56
N ASP A 26 -3.75 -3.72 -13.51
CA ASP A 26 -3.03 -4.96 -13.27
C ASP A 26 -1.56 -4.69 -12.90
N LYS A 27 -1.09 -3.47 -13.18
CA LYS A 27 0.25 -3.02 -12.81
C LYS A 27 0.34 -2.49 -11.39
N ALA A 28 -0.77 -2.23 -10.69
CA ALA A 28 -0.73 -1.63 -9.35
C ALA A 28 0.08 -2.50 -8.37
N VAL A 29 -0.35 -3.75 -8.18
CA VAL A 29 0.33 -4.70 -7.28
C VAL A 29 1.77 -4.96 -7.72
N LYS A 30 2.00 -5.12 -9.03
CA LYS A 30 3.35 -5.35 -9.58
C LYS A 30 4.28 -4.16 -9.32
N THR A 31 3.78 -2.93 -9.47
CA THR A 31 4.56 -1.71 -9.25
C THR A 31 4.97 -1.60 -7.79
N TRP A 32 4.02 -1.74 -6.86
CA TRP A 32 4.28 -1.75 -5.43
C TRP A 32 5.26 -2.86 -5.04
N TYR A 33 5.07 -4.09 -5.53
CA TYR A 33 5.92 -5.23 -5.20
C TYR A 33 7.35 -5.11 -5.75
N ASN A 34 7.53 -4.47 -6.91
CA ASN A 34 8.85 -4.28 -7.52
C ASN A 34 9.77 -3.36 -6.71
N GLU A 35 9.23 -2.60 -5.76
CA GLU A 35 10.06 -1.84 -4.81
C GLU A 35 10.95 -2.75 -3.94
N LYS A 36 10.67 -4.05 -3.88
CA LYS A 36 11.57 -5.06 -3.26
C LYS A 36 13.01 -4.96 -3.75
N ASN A 37 13.21 -4.55 -5.01
CA ASN A 37 14.54 -4.42 -5.61
C ASN A 37 15.37 -3.27 -4.99
N LYS A 38 14.73 -2.40 -4.22
CA LYS A 38 15.35 -1.28 -3.50
C LYS A 38 15.39 -1.52 -1.99
N TYR A 39 14.81 -2.61 -1.50
CA TYR A 39 14.76 -2.90 -0.07
C TYR A 39 16.05 -3.56 0.39
N ASP A 40 16.68 -2.96 1.40
CA ASP A 40 17.89 -3.48 2.04
C ASP A 40 17.51 -4.30 3.28
N TYR A 41 17.47 -5.62 3.13
CA TYR A 41 17.18 -6.54 4.23
C TYR A 41 18.25 -6.53 5.34
N SER A 42 19.47 -6.05 5.06
CA SER A 42 20.51 -5.90 6.08
C SER A 42 20.31 -4.65 6.95
N ARG A 43 19.49 -3.70 6.47
CA ARG A 43 19.15 -2.44 7.15
C ARG A 43 17.63 -2.22 7.07
N PRO A 44 16.85 -3.08 7.74
CA PRO A 44 15.40 -3.05 7.66
C PRO A 44 14.85 -1.74 8.19
N GLY A 45 13.92 -1.14 7.46
CA GLY A 45 13.29 0.10 7.87
C GLY A 45 12.41 0.71 6.79
N PHE A 46 11.82 1.86 7.14
CA PHE A 46 11.00 2.61 6.21
C PHE A 46 11.86 3.42 5.24
N SER A 47 11.49 3.38 3.96
CA SER A 47 11.92 4.33 2.94
C SER A 47 10.74 4.65 2.05
N SER A 48 10.68 5.89 1.55
CA SER A 48 9.66 6.29 0.57
C SER A 48 9.74 5.48 -0.72
N ALA A 49 10.88 4.86 -1.02
CA ALA A 49 11.09 4.04 -2.20
C ALA A 49 10.67 2.56 -2.03
N THR A 50 10.36 2.14 -0.80
CA THR A 50 10.05 0.74 -0.45
C THR A 50 8.77 0.56 0.33
N GLY A 51 8.12 1.66 0.73
CA GLY A 51 6.96 1.65 1.63
C GLY A 51 5.77 0.86 1.11
N HIS A 52 5.54 0.84 -0.22
CA HIS A 52 4.43 0.07 -0.78
C HIS A 52 4.73 -1.44 -0.73
N PHE A 53 5.97 -1.82 -1.06
CA PHE A 53 6.41 -3.21 -0.93
C PHE A 53 6.31 -3.69 0.51
N THR A 54 6.85 -2.94 1.47
CA THR A 54 6.87 -3.36 2.88
C THR A 54 5.47 -3.45 3.47
N GLN A 55 4.52 -2.60 3.03
CA GLN A 55 3.11 -2.74 3.41
C GLN A 55 2.46 -3.98 2.78
N LEU A 56 2.78 -4.32 1.53
CA LEU A 56 2.23 -5.50 0.85
C LEU A 56 2.61 -6.81 1.53
N VAL A 57 3.86 -6.92 1.99
CA VAL A 57 4.39 -8.16 2.59
C VAL A 57 4.35 -8.15 4.12
N TRP A 58 3.73 -7.13 4.72
CA TRP A 58 3.70 -6.96 6.18
C TRP A 58 3.01 -8.13 6.88
N LYS A 59 3.80 -9.00 7.53
CA LYS A 59 3.34 -10.26 8.15
C LYS A 59 2.15 -10.10 9.09
N SER A 60 2.10 -9.01 9.86
CA SER A 60 1.04 -8.76 10.83
C SER A 60 -0.26 -8.27 10.20
N SER A 61 -0.25 -7.75 8.96
CA SER A 61 -1.47 -7.36 8.26
C SER A 61 -2.25 -8.61 7.87
N LYS A 62 -3.53 -8.69 8.25
CA LYS A 62 -4.39 -9.88 8.11
C LYS A 62 -5.52 -9.71 7.11
N LYS A 63 -5.88 -8.47 6.80
CA LYS A 63 -6.97 -8.14 5.89
C LYS A 63 -6.50 -7.12 4.89
N ILE A 64 -6.93 -7.30 3.64
CA ILE A 64 -6.72 -6.35 2.56
C ILE A 64 -8.08 -6.02 1.93
N GLY A 65 -8.31 -4.74 1.67
CA GLY A 65 -9.45 -4.26 0.89
C GLY A 65 -8.95 -3.41 -0.27
N ILE A 66 -9.32 -3.77 -1.49
CA ILE A 66 -8.89 -3.08 -2.71
C ILE A 66 -10.09 -2.38 -3.33
N GLY A 67 -9.93 -1.09 -3.63
CA GLY A 67 -10.87 -0.29 -4.40
C GLY A 67 -10.21 0.21 -5.67
N MET A 68 -10.97 0.22 -6.77
CA MET A 68 -10.51 0.69 -8.07
C MET A 68 -11.54 1.64 -8.67
N ALA A 69 -11.07 2.71 -9.31
CA ALA A 69 -11.89 3.62 -10.08
C ALA A 69 -11.13 4.07 -11.32
N SER A 70 -11.81 4.13 -12.46
CA SER A 70 -11.21 4.59 -13.72
C SER A 70 -11.98 5.78 -14.28
N SER A 71 -11.26 6.78 -14.78
CA SER A 71 -11.82 7.98 -15.41
C SER A 71 -10.83 8.53 -16.44
N SER A 72 -11.33 8.89 -17.63
CA SER A 72 -10.54 9.54 -18.70
C SER A 72 -9.20 8.85 -19.03
N GLY A 73 -9.19 7.52 -19.09
CA GLY A 73 -7.98 6.74 -19.41
C GLY A 73 -6.99 6.58 -18.25
N MET A 74 -7.33 7.08 -17.06
CA MET A 74 -6.56 6.88 -15.83
C MET A 74 -7.31 5.97 -14.88
N THR A 75 -6.59 5.00 -14.33
CA THR A 75 -7.09 4.07 -13.31
C THR A 75 -6.37 4.34 -12.00
N TYR A 76 -7.17 4.48 -10.95
CA TYR A 76 -6.74 4.65 -9.58
C TYR A 76 -7.02 3.36 -8.82
N VAL A 77 -6.01 2.83 -8.13
CA VAL A 77 -6.14 1.67 -7.26
C VAL A 77 -5.70 2.06 -5.86
N VAL A 78 -6.54 1.73 -4.88
CA VAL A 78 -6.29 1.94 -3.45
C VAL A 78 -6.35 0.60 -2.75
N ALA A 79 -5.31 0.23 -2.02
CA ALA A 79 -5.31 -0.95 -1.16
C ALA A 79 -5.21 -0.52 0.31
N ASN A 80 -6.15 -0.97 1.13
CA ASN A 80 -6.17 -0.76 2.57
C ASN A 80 -5.80 -2.06 3.30
N PHE A 81 -4.91 -1.98 4.28
CA PHE A 81 -4.37 -3.14 5.01
C PHE A 81 -4.70 -3.04 6.50
N TYR A 82 -5.13 -4.13 7.13
CA TYR A 82 -5.40 -4.15 8.57
C TYR A 82 -4.84 -5.40 9.26
N PRO A 83 -4.14 -5.26 10.42
CA PRO A 83 -3.59 -4.01 10.96
C PRO A 83 -2.68 -3.28 9.97
N ALA A 84 -2.50 -1.97 10.17
CA ALA A 84 -1.55 -1.19 9.37
C ALA A 84 -0.12 -1.76 9.48
N GLY A 85 0.65 -1.61 8.41
CA GLY A 85 2.06 -1.96 8.39
C GLY A 85 2.97 -0.74 8.54
N ASN A 86 4.25 -0.93 8.24
CA ASN A 86 5.26 0.13 8.22
C ASN A 86 5.46 0.85 9.56
N TYR A 87 5.20 0.17 10.68
CA TYR A 87 5.60 0.67 12.00
C TYR A 87 7.12 0.57 12.15
N ILE A 88 7.77 1.71 12.42
CA ILE A 88 9.24 1.87 12.40
C ILE A 88 9.97 0.80 13.21
N SER A 89 9.46 0.43 14.39
CA SER A 89 10.09 -0.54 15.28
C SER A 89 9.79 -2.01 14.98
N GLN A 90 9.10 -2.32 13.88
CA GLN A 90 8.54 -3.66 13.62
C GLN A 90 8.96 -4.26 12.28
N PHE A 91 9.87 -3.63 11.54
CA PHE A 91 10.25 -4.10 10.19
C PHE A 91 10.91 -5.48 10.19
N GLU A 92 11.86 -5.74 11.10
CA GLU A 92 12.55 -7.03 11.21
C GLU A 92 11.60 -8.22 11.41
N GLU A 93 10.50 -8.02 12.13
CA GLU A 93 9.52 -9.06 12.42
C GLU A 93 8.51 -9.27 11.29
N ASN A 94 8.35 -8.27 10.43
CA ASN A 94 7.22 -8.19 9.49
C ASN A 94 7.62 -8.22 8.01
N VAL A 95 8.89 -8.01 7.67
CA VAL A 95 9.39 -8.01 6.29
C VAL A 95 10.57 -8.98 6.20
N SER A 96 10.38 -10.08 5.46
CA SER A 96 11.36 -11.17 5.30
C SER A 96 11.45 -11.62 3.85
#